data_AF-A0A917CBP4-F1
#
_entry.id   AF-A0A917CBP4-F1
#
_cell.length_a   1.000
_cell.length_b   1.000
_cell.length_c   1.000
_cell.angle_alpha   90.00
_cell.angle_beta   90.00
_cell.angle_gamma   90.00
#
_symmetry.space_group_name_H-M   'P 1'
#
loop_
_entity.id
_entity.type
_entity.pdbx_description
1 polymer ?
#
loop_
_entity_poly.entity_id
_entity_poly.type
_entity_poly.pdbx_seq_one_letter_code
_entity_poly.pdbx_strand_id
1 'polypeptide(L)'
;MSHFLIKKAAYSAIEERYRCTHEVREIRLRILVDSRKAYYNQCISCGHAGSAIGLKSIKNQAKPISITLFDNELEIKWRARKNAEYQAIYIAIEPSLKAEYEAYLESETWRKRRMVILERATKKCECCEHYPATEIHHKTYARIGQELDSDLMAVCKLCHDQIHGKFNPSK
;
A
#
# COMPACT_ATOMS: atom_id res chain seq x y z
N MET A 1 -2.55 22.22 -5.01
CA MET A 1 -2.36 21.95 -3.57
C MET A 1 -2.03 20.49 -3.39
N SER A 2 -1.16 20.11 -2.46
CA SER A 2 -0.91 18.70 -2.17
C SER A 2 -2.07 18.14 -1.34
N HIS A 3 -2.84 17.23 -1.91
CA HIS A 3 -3.89 16.50 -1.20
C HIS A 3 -3.33 15.19 -0.60
N PHE A 4 -4.02 14.60 0.37
CA PHE A 4 -3.73 13.28 0.93
C PHE A 4 -2.38 13.15 1.64
N LEU A 5 -2.06 14.14 2.48
CA LEU A 5 -0.80 14.23 3.22
C LEU A 5 -0.82 13.45 4.53
N ILE A 6 -1.99 13.30 5.16
CA ILE A 6 -2.11 12.73 6.51
C ILE A 6 -1.62 11.28 6.52
N LYS A 7 -2.15 10.45 5.63
CA LYS A 7 -1.74 9.04 5.50
C LYS A 7 -0.26 8.91 5.15
N LYS A 8 0.23 9.75 4.23
CA LYS A 8 1.63 9.74 3.79
C LYS A 8 2.58 10.06 4.94
N ALA A 9 2.30 11.12 5.69
CA ALA A 9 3.11 11.53 6.85
C ALA A 9 3.12 10.44 7.93
N ALA A 10 1.95 9.90 8.28
CA ALA A 10 1.82 8.86 9.29
C ALA A 10 2.59 7.58 8.91
N TYR A 11 2.48 7.14 7.65
CA TYR A 11 3.12 5.90 7.20
C TYR A 11 4.63 6.05 7.01
N SER A 12 5.12 7.24 6.66
CA SER A 12 6.56 7.51 6.53
C SER A 12 7.30 7.29 7.85
N ALA A 13 6.69 7.63 8.99
CA ALA A 13 7.30 7.41 10.30
C ALA A 13 7.42 5.92 10.64
N ILE A 14 6.42 5.11 10.27
CA ILE A 14 6.47 3.65 10.42
C ILE A 14 7.55 3.06 9.52
N GLU A 15 7.61 3.47 8.25
CA GLU A 15 8.63 2.98 7.31
C GLU A 15 10.04 3.26 7.83
N GLU A 16 10.28 4.44 8.38
CA GLU A 16 11.58 4.78 8.96
C GLU A 16 11.93 3.89 10.16
N ARG A 17 10.98 3.71 11.09
CA ARG A 17 11.19 2.90 12.30
C ARG A 17 11.49 1.43 12.00
N TYR A 18 10.85 0.87 10.97
CA TYR A 18 11.01 -0.54 10.62
C TYR A 18 12.07 -0.80 9.55
N ARG A 19 12.78 0.24 9.11
CA ARG A 19 13.92 0.14 8.21
C ARG A 19 15.05 -0.64 8.90
N CYS A 20 15.63 -1.62 8.21
CA CYS A 20 16.76 -2.36 8.75
C CYS A 20 18.05 -1.52 8.69
N THR A 21 18.35 -0.78 9.76
CA THR A 21 19.61 -0.03 9.96
C THR A 21 20.51 -0.65 11.03
N HIS A 22 20.15 -1.83 11.56
CA HIS A 22 20.89 -2.51 12.62
C HIS A 22 22.27 -3.01 12.15
N GLU A 23 23.28 -2.82 13.00
CA GLU A 23 24.65 -3.30 12.76
C GLU A 23 24.82 -4.79 13.10
N VAL A 24 23.93 -5.33 13.95
CA VAL A 24 24.02 -6.72 14.42
C VAL A 24 23.49 -7.70 13.38
N ARG A 25 24.41 -8.39 12.71
CA ARG A 25 24.10 -9.37 11.67
C ARG A 25 25.04 -10.56 11.77
N GLU A 26 24.52 -11.73 11.42
CA GLU A 26 25.23 -12.99 11.48
C GLU A 26 25.07 -13.77 10.18
N ILE A 27 26.07 -14.60 9.87
CA ILE A 27 25.99 -15.52 8.75
C ILE A 27 25.14 -16.72 9.16
N ARG A 28 24.03 -16.90 8.45
CA ARG A 28 23.03 -17.91 8.74
C ARG A 28 22.82 -18.86 7.55
N LEU A 29 22.68 -20.14 7.84
CA LEU A 29 22.48 -21.21 6.85
C LEU A 29 20.99 -21.51 6.66
N ARG A 30 20.54 -21.52 5.40
CA ARG A 30 19.25 -22.08 4.98
C ARG A 30 19.51 -23.32 4.12
N ILE A 31 18.81 -24.41 4.44
CA ILE A 31 18.76 -25.60 3.59
C ILE A 31 17.55 -25.46 2.68
N LEU A 32 17.77 -25.46 1.37
CA LEU A 32 16.73 -25.34 0.36
C LEU A 32 16.01 -26.68 0.18
N VAL A 33 14.86 -26.65 -0.49
CA VAL A 33 14.00 -27.83 -0.73
C VAL A 33 14.77 -28.96 -1.45
N ASP A 34 15.71 -28.60 -2.32
CA ASP A 34 16.57 -29.54 -3.05
C ASP A 34 17.87 -29.89 -2.28
N SER A 35 17.90 -29.69 -0.97
CA SER A 35 19.05 -29.94 -0.09
C SER A 35 20.28 -29.06 -0.34
N ARG A 36 20.24 -28.10 -1.27
CA ARG A 36 21.32 -27.13 -1.44
C ARG A 36 21.42 -26.19 -0.23
N LYS A 37 22.64 -25.79 0.10
CA LYS A 37 22.93 -24.86 1.19
C LYS A 37 23.03 -23.44 0.64
N ALA A 38 22.27 -22.52 1.23
CA ALA A 38 22.34 -21.09 0.97
C ALA A 38 22.71 -20.33 2.25
N TYR A 39 23.55 -19.32 2.14
CA TYR A 39 24.01 -18.54 3.28
C TYR A 39 23.51 -17.11 3.14
N TYR A 40 23.17 -16.47 4.25
CA TYR A 40 22.67 -15.10 4.27
C TYR A 40 23.30 -14.32 5.41
N ASN A 41 23.44 -13.01 5.24
CA ASN A 41 23.82 -12.11 6.32
C ASN A 41 22.55 -11.60 7.02
N GLN A 42 22.01 -12.42 7.93
CA GLN A 42 20.75 -12.17 8.58
C GLN A 42 20.94 -11.17 9.72
N CYS A 43 20.17 -10.09 9.71
CA CYS A 43 20.07 -9.21 10.89
C CYS A 43 19.39 -9.96 12.03
N ILE A 44 20.03 -10.02 13.21
CA ILE A 44 19.50 -10.73 14.38
C ILE A 44 18.45 -9.93 15.16
N SER A 45 18.21 -8.67 14.80
CA SER A 45 17.14 -7.84 15.38
C SER A 45 15.82 -7.91 14.61
N CYS A 46 15.89 -7.87 13.27
CA CYS A 46 14.70 -7.79 12.42
C CYS A 46 14.56 -8.93 11.39
N GLY A 47 15.54 -9.83 11.30
CA GLY A 47 15.50 -10.98 10.41
C GLY A 47 15.81 -10.67 8.95
N HIS A 48 15.92 -9.40 8.57
CA HIS A 48 16.24 -9.01 7.21
C HIS A 48 17.62 -9.54 6.78
N ALA A 49 17.64 -10.30 5.70
CA ALA A 49 18.84 -11.04 5.28
C ALA A 49 19.37 -10.68 3.88
N GLY A 50 18.62 -9.88 3.12
CA GLY A 50 19.00 -9.50 1.75
C GLY A 50 19.20 -10.70 0.82
N SER A 51 20.17 -10.58 -0.08
CA SER A 51 20.53 -11.64 -1.03
C SER A 51 21.45 -12.69 -0.41
N ALA A 52 21.44 -13.90 -0.98
CA ALA A 52 22.35 -14.96 -0.58
C ALA A 52 23.81 -14.56 -0.83
N ILE A 53 24.70 -14.97 0.08
CA ILE A 53 26.14 -14.73 -0.02
C ILE A 53 26.88 -15.99 -0.48
N GLY A 54 27.91 -15.81 -1.32
CA GLY A 54 28.70 -16.90 -1.85
C GLY A 54 29.62 -17.53 -0.81
N LEU A 55 29.76 -18.86 -0.82
CA LEU A 55 30.58 -19.60 0.13
C LEU A 55 32.06 -19.17 0.13
N LYS A 56 32.62 -18.77 -1.02
CA LYS A 56 33.99 -18.24 -1.12
C LYS A 56 34.17 -16.97 -0.27
N SER A 57 33.18 -16.07 -0.28
CA SER A 57 33.19 -14.83 0.50
C SER A 57 33.17 -15.09 2.01
N ILE A 58 32.57 -16.20 2.44
CA ILE A 58 32.52 -16.61 3.85
C ILE A 58 33.88 -17.17 4.29
N LYS A 59 34.46 -18.08 3.49
CA LYS A 59 35.72 -18.76 3.80
C LYS A 59 36.94 -17.82 3.84
N ASN A 60 36.87 -16.69 3.13
CA ASN A 60 37.96 -15.70 3.09
C ASN A 60 38.02 -14.79 4.33
N GLN A 61 37.15 -14.99 5.34
CA GLN A 61 37.20 -14.19 6.56
C GLN A 61 38.33 -14.66 7.50
N ALA A 62 39.03 -13.69 8.09
CA ALA A 62 40.23 -13.92 8.89
C ALA A 62 39.97 -14.63 10.24
N LYS A 63 38.72 -14.77 10.67
CA LYS A 63 38.34 -15.43 11.94
C LYS A 63 37.36 -16.58 11.69
N PRO A 64 37.42 -17.67 12.47
CA PRO A 64 36.42 -18.72 12.44
C PRO A 64 35.02 -18.14 12.71
N ILE A 65 34.07 -18.41 11.83
CA ILE A 65 32.69 -17.92 11.95
C ILE A 65 31.82 -19.07 12.43
N SER A 66 31.08 -18.86 13.51
CA SER A 66 30.00 -19.77 13.90
C SER A 66 28.82 -19.57 12.95
N ILE A 67 28.50 -20.59 12.15
CA ILE A 67 27.35 -20.56 11.24
C ILE A 67 26.20 -21.29 11.91
N THR A 68 25.14 -20.54 12.22
CA THR A 68 23.91 -21.07 12.82
C THR A 68 22.80 -21.15 11.77
N LEU A 69 21.72 -21.85 12.10
CA LEU A 69 20.57 -21.96 11.19
C LEU A 69 19.84 -20.63 11.04
N PHE A 70 19.32 -20.39 9.84
CA PHE A 70 18.50 -19.23 9.51
C PHE A 70 17.22 -19.20 10.36
N ASP A 71 16.98 -18.07 11.02
CA ASP A 71 15.77 -17.86 11.78
C ASP A 71 14.65 -17.43 10.83
N ASN A 72 13.76 -18.37 10.49
CA ASN A 72 12.65 -18.08 9.59
C ASN A 72 11.54 -17.24 10.25
N GLU A 73 11.52 -17.12 11.57
CA GLU A 73 10.47 -16.42 12.31
C GLU A 73 10.79 -14.94 12.54
N LEU A 74 12.07 -14.58 12.62
CA LEU A 74 12.47 -13.24 13.04
C LEU A 74 11.92 -12.13 12.13
N GLU A 75 12.03 -12.29 10.81
CA GLU A 75 11.48 -11.34 9.85
C GLU A 75 9.94 -11.35 9.84
N ILE A 76 9.33 -12.52 10.04
CA ILE A 76 7.88 -12.67 10.14
C ILE A 76 7.37 -11.87 11.34
N LYS A 77 7.99 -12.04 12.52
CA LYS A 77 7.65 -11.31 13.75
C LYS A 77 7.90 -9.80 13.61
N TRP A 78 8.96 -9.39 12.92
CA TRP A 78 9.23 -7.97 12.63
C TRP A 78 8.13 -7.36 11.75
N ARG A 79 7.76 -8.04 10.66
CA ARG A 79 6.68 -7.59 9.75
C ARG A 79 5.31 -7.59 10.44
N ALA A 80 5.04 -8.57 11.29
CA ALA A 80 3.80 -8.63 12.06
C ALA A 80 3.66 -7.41 12.99
N ARG A 81 4.74 -7.04 13.70
CA ARG A 81 4.76 -5.81 14.52
C ARG A 81 4.53 -4.55 13.68
N LYS A 82 5.22 -4.43 12.54
CA LYS A 82 5.02 -3.32 11.59
C LYS A 82 3.55 -3.20 11.15
N ASN A 83 2.95 -4.34 10.79
CA ASN A 83 1.56 -4.39 10.34
C ASN A 83 0.58 -4.03 11.46
N ALA A 84 0.79 -4.52 12.68
CA ALA A 84 -0.03 -4.15 13.84
C ALA A 84 0.02 -2.63 14.07
N GLU A 85 1.20 -2.02 13.93
CA GLU A 85 1.35 -0.57 14.06
C GLU A 85 0.67 0.20 12.93
N TYR A 86 0.74 -0.27 11.68
CA TYR A 86 -0.04 0.30 10.58
C TYR A 86 -1.54 0.32 10.90
N GLN A 87 -2.06 -0.78 11.43
CA GLN A 87 -3.48 -0.88 11.78
C GLN A 87 -3.85 0.09 12.91
N ALA A 88 -3.05 0.13 13.98
CA ALA A 88 -3.28 1.05 15.09
C ALA A 88 -3.25 2.52 14.65
N ILE A 89 -2.28 2.89 13.82
CA ILE A 89 -2.19 4.24 13.26
C ILE A 89 -3.35 4.53 12.33
N TYR A 90 -3.71 3.60 11.44
CA TYR A 90 -4.86 3.78 10.53
C TYR A 90 -6.14 4.08 11.30
N ILE A 91 -6.46 3.28 12.33
CA ILE A 91 -7.63 3.50 13.18
C ILE A 91 -7.59 4.88 13.84
N ALA A 92 -6.42 5.30 14.34
CA ALA A 92 -6.27 6.60 14.99
C ALA A 92 -6.46 7.79 14.02
N ILE A 93 -6.07 7.64 12.75
CA ILE A 93 -6.15 8.72 11.75
C ILE A 93 -7.37 8.62 10.84
N GLU A 94 -8.13 7.53 10.88
CA GLU A 94 -9.28 7.28 9.99
C GLU A 94 -10.27 8.46 9.92
N PRO A 95 -10.68 9.08 11.05
CA PRO A 95 -11.56 10.24 11.00
C PRO A 95 -10.96 11.42 10.20
N SER A 96 -9.66 11.67 10.38
CA SER A 96 -8.94 12.73 9.67
C SER A 96 -8.76 12.42 8.19
N LEU A 97 -8.56 11.15 7.83
CA LEU A 97 -8.53 10.73 6.41
C LEU A 97 -9.87 10.94 5.73
N LYS A 98 -10.97 10.61 6.42
CA LYS A 98 -12.32 10.85 5.93
C LYS A 98 -12.57 12.35 5.72
N ALA A 99 -12.22 13.18 6.71
CA ALA A 99 -12.36 14.64 6.60
C ALA A 99 -11.51 15.23 5.46
N GLU A 100 -10.27 14.75 5.28
CA GLU A 100 -9.41 15.18 4.17
C GLU A 100 -10.00 14.81 2.79
N TYR A 101 -10.62 13.63 2.69
CA TYR A 101 -11.31 13.21 1.47
C TYR A 101 -12.58 14.02 1.18
N GLU A 102 -13.39 14.28 2.20
CA GLU A 102 -14.59 15.11 2.08
C GLU A 102 -14.23 16.55 1.64
N ALA A 103 -13.23 17.16 2.29
CA ALA A 103 -12.72 18.46 1.90
C ALA A 103 -12.18 18.49 0.45
N TYR A 104 -11.55 17.39 0.00
CA TYR A 104 -11.16 17.25 -1.39
C TYR A 104 -12.37 17.22 -2.34
N LEU A 105 -13.42 16.47 -2.03
CA LEU A 105 -14.63 16.42 -2.86
C LEU A 105 -15.40 17.75 -2.89
N GLU A 106 -15.24 18.62 -1.90
CA GLU A 106 -15.85 19.96 -1.88
C GLU A 106 -14.99 21.02 -2.59
N SER A 107 -13.74 20.68 -2.90
CA SER A 107 -12.76 21.61 -3.46
C SER A 107 -13.07 22.03 -4.90
N GLU A 108 -12.56 23.20 -5.27
CA GLU A 108 -12.64 23.70 -6.65
C GLU A 108 -11.87 22.81 -7.64
N THR A 109 -10.78 22.17 -7.20
CA THR A 109 -10.00 21.25 -8.05
C THR A 109 -10.84 20.03 -8.43
N TRP A 110 -11.53 19.42 -7.46
CA TRP A 110 -12.44 18.32 -7.75
C TRP A 110 -13.66 18.77 -8.56
N ARG A 111 -14.25 19.94 -8.27
CA ARG A 111 -15.37 20.48 -9.05
C ARG A 111 -15.01 20.59 -10.54
N LYS A 112 -13.85 21.16 -10.85
CA LYS A 112 -13.34 21.24 -12.23
C LYS A 112 -13.11 19.85 -12.83
N ARG A 113 -12.48 18.96 -12.07
CA ARG A 113 -12.21 17.59 -12.53
C ARG A 113 -13.50 16.85 -12.87
N ARG A 114 -14.50 16.95 -12.01
CA ARG A 114 -15.84 16.39 -12.21
C ARG A 114 -16.48 16.89 -13.50
N MET A 115 -16.42 18.19 -13.78
CA MET A 115 -17.01 18.74 -15.02
C MET A 115 -16.35 18.16 -16.27
N VAL A 116 -15.01 18.08 -16.30
CA VAL A 116 -14.27 17.51 -17.43
C VAL A 116 -14.71 16.08 -17.73
N ILE A 117 -14.88 15.24 -16.71
CA ILE A 117 -15.30 13.84 -16.89
C ILE A 117 -16.77 13.76 -17.36
N LEU A 118 -17.66 14.61 -16.84
CA LEU A 118 -19.04 14.67 -17.31
C LEU A 118 -19.13 15.12 -18.77
N GLU A 119 -18.33 16.11 -19.17
CA GLU A 119 -18.28 16.60 -20.57
C GLU A 119 -17.71 15.54 -21.51
N ARG A 120 -16.63 14.85 -21.12
CA ARG A 120 -16.08 13.70 -21.86
C ARG A 120 -17.15 12.66 -22.15
N ALA A 121 -17.98 12.36 -21.16
CA ALA A 121 -19.05 11.38 -21.27
C ALA A 121 -20.29 11.93 -22.00
N THR A 122 -20.24 13.13 -22.59
CA THR A 122 -21.39 13.82 -23.19
C THR A 122 -22.59 13.93 -22.23
N LYS A 123 -22.30 14.01 -20.91
CA LYS A 123 -23.27 13.98 -19.81
C LYS A 123 -24.19 12.75 -19.80
N LYS A 124 -23.79 11.66 -20.44
CA LYS A 124 -24.50 10.37 -20.49
C LYS A 124 -23.81 9.37 -19.57
N CYS A 125 -24.59 8.55 -18.86
CA CYS A 125 -24.02 7.51 -18.01
C CYS A 125 -23.22 6.50 -18.84
N GLU A 126 -21.94 6.32 -18.51
CA GLU A 126 -21.02 5.38 -19.18
C GLU A 126 -21.28 3.91 -18.80
N CYS A 127 -22.22 3.64 -17.89
CA CYS A 127 -22.57 2.28 -17.46
C CYS A 127 -23.85 1.78 -18.12
N CYS A 128 -24.97 2.49 -17.94
CA CYS A 128 -26.26 2.07 -18.50
C CYS A 128 -26.58 2.70 -19.86
N GLU A 129 -25.88 3.77 -20.23
CA GLU A 129 -26.16 4.53 -21.45
C GLU A 129 -27.62 5.00 -21.62
N HIS A 130 -28.38 5.05 -20.53
CA HIS A 130 -29.80 5.39 -20.58
C HIS A 130 -30.07 6.71 -19.87
N TYR A 131 -29.54 6.87 -18.65
CA TYR A 131 -29.74 8.06 -17.83
C TYR A 131 -28.60 9.08 -18.00
N PRO A 132 -28.87 10.37 -17.72
CA PRO A 132 -27.82 11.37 -17.59
C PRO A 132 -26.80 10.98 -16.51
N ALA A 133 -25.52 11.26 -16.76
CA ALA A 133 -24.49 11.15 -15.74
C ALA A 133 -24.60 12.32 -14.77
N THR A 134 -24.71 12.01 -13.48
CA THR A 134 -24.86 13.00 -12.40
C THR A 134 -23.73 12.90 -11.37
N GLU A 135 -23.02 11.78 -11.35
CA GLU A 135 -22.00 11.45 -10.36
C GLU A 135 -20.74 10.92 -11.05
N ILE A 136 -19.61 10.97 -10.35
CA ILE A 136 -18.34 10.40 -10.82
C ILE A 136 -17.97 9.26 -9.89
N HIS A 137 -17.88 8.07 -10.46
CA HIS A 137 -17.38 6.89 -9.79
C HIS A 137 -15.85 6.82 -9.92
N HIS A 138 -15.17 6.66 -8.79
CA HIS A 138 -13.74 6.35 -8.77
C HIS A 138 -13.54 4.85 -8.96
N LYS A 139 -13.02 4.44 -10.12
CA LYS A 139 -12.67 3.04 -10.41
C LYS A 139 -11.45 2.57 -9.62
N THR A 140 -10.59 3.51 -9.22
CA THR A 140 -9.46 3.27 -8.33
C THR A 140 -9.14 4.52 -7.52
N TYR A 141 -8.64 4.32 -6.31
CA TYR A 141 -8.19 5.39 -5.41
C TYR A 141 -6.66 5.51 -5.38
N ALA A 142 -5.93 4.77 -6.22
CA ALA A 142 -4.47 4.71 -6.20
C ALA A 142 -3.77 6.06 -6.46
N ARG A 143 -4.46 6.99 -7.13
CA ARG A 143 -3.97 8.32 -7.51
C ARG A 143 -4.92 9.44 -7.06
N ILE A 144 -5.62 9.24 -5.95
CA ILE A 144 -6.58 10.24 -5.46
C ILE A 144 -5.90 11.62 -5.30
N GLY A 145 -6.56 12.68 -5.79
CA GLY A 145 -6.04 14.04 -5.92
C GLY A 145 -5.19 14.31 -7.18
N GLN A 146 -4.86 13.28 -7.96
CA GLN A 146 -4.11 13.31 -9.22
C GLN A 146 -4.67 12.28 -10.21
N GLU A 147 -5.99 12.12 -10.23
CA GLU A 147 -6.67 11.06 -10.95
C GLU A 147 -6.50 11.21 -12.47
N LEU A 148 -6.23 10.11 -13.14
CA LEU A 148 -6.28 10.04 -14.60
C LEU A 148 -7.74 9.99 -15.07
N ASP A 149 -7.99 10.35 -16.33
CA ASP A 149 -9.34 10.24 -16.91
C ASP A 149 -9.84 8.79 -16.82
N SER A 150 -8.92 7.85 -17.03
CA SER A 150 -9.16 6.42 -16.92
C SER A 150 -9.41 5.94 -15.49
N ASP A 151 -9.23 6.75 -14.45
CA ASP A 151 -9.56 6.41 -13.06
C ASP A 151 -11.02 6.72 -12.73
N LEU A 152 -11.67 7.53 -13.56
CA LEU A 152 -12.97 8.12 -13.31
C LEU A 152 -13.99 7.66 -14.35
N MET A 153 -15.22 7.43 -13.88
CA MET A 153 -16.35 7.06 -14.72
C MET A 153 -17.54 7.95 -14.41
N ALA A 154 -18.14 8.56 -15.43
CA ALA A 154 -19.35 9.34 -15.33
C ALA A 154 -20.58 8.40 -15.27
N VAL A 155 -21.33 8.45 -14.18
CA VAL A 155 -22.44 7.53 -13.94
C VAL A 155 -23.69 8.27 -13.48
N CYS A 156 -24.85 7.69 -13.73
CA CYS A 156 -26.08 8.11 -13.06
C CYS A 156 -26.07 7.60 -11.61
N LYS A 157 -26.87 8.23 -10.76
CA LYS A 157 -27.00 7.85 -9.35
C LYS A 157 -27.33 6.37 -9.15
N LEU A 158 -28.24 5.82 -9.95
CA LEU A 158 -28.65 4.41 -9.86
C LEU A 158 -27.48 3.46 -10.08
N CYS A 159 -26.72 3.66 -11.16
CA CYS A 159 -25.53 2.87 -11.45
C CYS A 159 -24.46 3.07 -10.37
N HIS A 160 -24.28 4.29 -9.87
CA HIS A 160 -23.31 4.56 -8.81
C HIS A 160 -23.65 3.80 -7.52
N ASP A 161 -24.91 3.86 -7.08
CA ASP A 161 -25.38 3.12 -5.91
C ASP A 161 -25.24 1.61 -6.13
N GLN A 162 -25.54 1.10 -7.32
CA GLN A 162 -25.37 -0.32 -7.66
C GLN A 162 -23.90 -0.76 -7.59
N ILE A 163 -22.97 0.03 -8.14
CA ILE A 163 -21.52 -0.25 -8.06
C ILE A 163 -21.04 -0.33 -6.60
N HIS A 164 -21.57 0.55 -5.75
CA HIS A 164 -21.24 0.56 -4.31
C HIS A 164 -22.08 -0.43 -3.47
N GLY A 165 -22.91 -1.27 -4.09
CA GLY A 165 -23.77 -2.23 -3.37
C GLY A 165 -24.85 -1.58 -2.49
N LYS A 166 -25.19 -0.32 -2.77
CA LYS A 166 -26.23 0.46 -2.07
C LYS A 166 -27.60 0.37 -2.74
N PHE A 167 -27.66 -0.14 -3.96
CA PHE A 167 -28.93 -0.36 -4.65
C PHE A 167 -29.65 -1.58 -4.06
N ASN A 168 -30.88 -1.38 -3.60
CA ASN A 168 -31.77 -2.45 -3.20
C ASN A 168 -33.07 -2.33 -4.00
N PRO A 169 -33.35 -3.23 -4.96
CA PRO A 169 -34.57 -3.18 -5.77
C PRO A 169 -35.83 -3.58 -4.99
N SER A 170 -35.70 -4.03 -3.74
CA SER A 170 -36.79 -4.56 -2.92
C SER A 170 -37.17 -3.65 -1.74
N LYS A 171 -36.68 -2.41 -1.72
CA LYS A 171 -37.08 -1.36 -0.77
C LYS A 171 -37.79 -0.23 -1.49
#